data_AF-W7W5T8-F1
#
_entry.id   AF-W7W5T8-F1
#
_cell.length_a   1.000
_cell.length_b   1.000
_cell.length_c   1.000
_cell.angle_alpha   90.00
_cell.angle_beta   90.00
_cell.angle_gamma   90.00
#
_symmetry.space_group_name_H-M   'P 1'
#
loop_
_entity.id
_entity.type
_entity.pdbx_description
1 polymer ?
#
loop_
_entity_poly.entity_id
_entity_poly.type
_entity_poly.pdbx_seq_one_letter_code
_entity_poly.pdbx_strand_id
1 'polypeptide(L)'
;MLCIVKPEMGRRIPPEPGDPTFMQKIAITTRNLVPPLGMIVAVLGSILLGLASPTEAAAIGALCSVGLTVLYGRFTWPGLYESLLKTLRVTAMIMFVLLGGTLFTGVFIGGGGINLASSMITHLDLSPWALLG
;
A
#
# COMPACT_ATOMS: atom_id res chain seq x y z
N MET A 1 10.15 0.94 -27.67
CA MET A 1 11.33 1.34 -28.47
C MET A 1 11.10 1.32 -29.99
N LEU A 2 10.19 0.50 -30.54
CA LEU A 2 9.87 0.51 -31.98
C LEU A 2 9.36 1.86 -32.53
N CYS A 3 8.66 2.67 -31.73
CA CYS A 3 8.15 3.99 -32.13
C CYS A 3 9.23 5.09 -32.25
N ILE A 4 10.44 4.88 -31.74
CA ILE A 4 11.57 5.81 -31.88
C ILE A 4 12.27 5.62 -33.24
N VAL A 5 12.34 4.37 -33.71
CA VAL A 5 13.11 4.00 -34.91
C VAL A 5 12.26 4.08 -36.18
N LYS A 6 10.94 3.80 -36.07
CA LYS A 6 9.98 3.95 -37.17
C LYS A 6 8.74 4.71 -36.68
N PRO A 7 8.70 6.04 -36.80
CA PRO A 7 7.55 6.86 -36.38
C PRO A 7 6.27 6.51 -37.16
N GLU A 8 6.41 5.87 -38.32
CA GLU A 8 5.33 5.39 -39.19
C GLU A 8 4.53 4.22 -38.59
N MET A 9 5.12 3.46 -37.65
CA MET A 9 4.47 2.34 -36.93
C MET A 9 3.74 2.81 -35.67
N GLY A 10 4.00 4.04 -35.22
CA GLY A 10 3.19 4.73 -34.21
C GLY A 10 2.01 5.43 -34.85
N ARG A 11 1.26 4.73 -35.73
CA ARG A 11 0.06 5.30 -36.33
C ARG A 11 -0.84 5.78 -35.21
N ARG A 12 -1.02 7.10 -35.13
CA ARG A 12 -2.07 7.71 -34.29
C ARG A 12 -3.34 6.95 -34.62
N ILE A 13 -3.99 6.41 -33.60
CA ILE A 13 -5.34 5.86 -33.73
C ILE A 13 -6.14 6.95 -34.45
N PRO A 14 -6.63 6.71 -35.68
CA PRO A 14 -7.34 7.74 -36.43
C PRO A 14 -8.54 8.16 -35.57
N PRO A 15 -8.79 9.48 -35.42
CA PRO A 15 -9.89 9.95 -34.60
C PRO A 15 -11.18 9.32 -35.12
N GLU A 16 -11.80 8.49 -34.28
CA GLU A 16 -13.03 7.80 -34.60
C GLU A 16 -14.19 8.82 -34.63
N PRO A 17 -15.21 8.68 -35.50
CA PRO A 17 -16.34 9.60 -35.54
C PRO A 17 -17.17 9.46 -34.25
N GLY A 18 -16.77 10.19 -33.20
CA GLY A 18 -17.26 10.01 -31.83
C GLY A 18 -16.23 10.32 -30.74
N ASP A 19 -14.99 10.70 -31.11
CA ASP A 19 -13.96 11.08 -30.14
C ASP A 19 -14.43 12.28 -29.29
N PRO A 20 -14.56 12.13 -27.96
CA PRO A 20 -15.14 13.17 -27.12
C PRO A 20 -14.28 14.43 -27.18
N THR A 21 -14.94 15.59 -27.23
CA THR A 21 -14.28 16.90 -27.23
C THR A 21 -13.35 17.00 -26.02
N PHE A 22 -12.31 17.84 -26.08
CA PHE A 22 -11.33 17.95 -24.98
C PHE A 22 -11.99 18.18 -23.61
N MET A 23 -13.07 18.98 -23.58
CA MET A 23 -13.89 19.22 -22.39
C MET A 23 -14.70 17.99 -21.94
N GLN A 24 -15.19 17.16 -22.86
CA GLN A 24 -15.88 15.92 -22.54
C GLN A 24 -14.91 14.86 -22.01
N LYS A 25 -13.67 14.77 -22.53
CA LYS A 25 -12.63 13.89 -21.97
C LYS A 25 -12.32 14.25 -20.51
N ILE A 26 -12.11 15.54 -20.23
CA ILE A 26 -11.87 16.03 -18.86
C ILE A 26 -13.05 15.72 -17.95
N ALA A 27 -14.29 15.95 -18.41
CA ALA A 27 -15.48 15.67 -17.61
C ALA A 27 -15.62 14.18 -17.25
N ILE A 28 -15.38 13.27 -18.20
CA ILE A 28 -15.46 11.82 -17.98
C ILE A 28 -14.35 11.35 -17.04
N THR A 29 -13.11 11.80 -17.24
CA THR A 29 -11.98 11.46 -16.36
C THR A 29 -12.22 11.94 -14.94
N THR A 30 -12.68 13.19 -14.78
CA THR A 30 -12.98 13.76 -13.46
C THR A 30 -14.09 12.97 -12.77
N ARG A 31 -15.17 12.64 -13.47
CA ARG A 31 -16.29 11.86 -12.90
C ARG A 31 -15.88 10.46 -12.43
N ASN A 32 -14.91 9.83 -13.09
CA ASN A 32 -14.43 8.50 -12.71
C ASN A 32 -13.38 8.54 -11.58
N LEU A 33 -12.62 9.63 -11.46
CA LEU A 33 -11.55 9.76 -10.48
C LEU A 33 -12.03 10.33 -9.14
N VAL A 34 -13.07 11.16 -9.15
CA VAL A 34 -13.64 11.77 -7.94
C VAL A 34 -14.06 10.73 -6.90
N PRO A 35 -14.77 9.63 -7.23
CA PRO A 35 -15.24 8.68 -6.21
C PRO A 35 -14.10 7.94 -5.49
N PRO A 36 -13.08 7.37 -6.17
CA PRO A 36 -11.91 6.81 -5.49
C PRO A 36 -11.14 7.83 -4.65
N LEU A 37 -10.99 9.06 -5.14
CA LEU A 37 -10.24 10.10 -4.42
C LEU A 37 -10.97 10.53 -3.14
N GLY A 38 -12.29 10.74 -3.23
CA GLY A 38 -13.13 11.06 -2.07
C GLY A 38 -13.10 9.96 -1.02
N MET A 39 -13.03 8.70 -1.46
CA MET A 39 -12.88 7.56 -0.57
C MET A 39 -11.54 7.56 0.18
N ILE A 40 -10.43 7.84 -0.51
CA ILE A 40 -9.10 7.96 0.13
C ILE A 40 -9.11 9.08 1.17
N VAL A 41 -9.64 10.25 0.81
CA VAL A 41 -9.74 11.40 1.73
C VAL A 41 -10.62 11.08 2.93
N ALA A 42 -11.74 10.36 2.74
CA ALA A 42 -12.61 9.97 3.84
C ALA A 42 -11.94 8.99 4.81
N VAL A 43 -11.22 7.98 4.29
CA VAL A 43 -10.53 6.97 5.12
C VAL A 43 -9.31 7.58 5.82
N LEU A 44 -8.47 8.33 5.12
CA LEU A 44 -7.31 8.99 5.74
C LEU A 44 -7.77 10.09 6.70
N GLY A 45 -8.81 10.84 6.34
CA GLY A 45 -9.39 11.88 7.17
C GLY A 45 -9.98 11.33 8.47
N SER A 46 -10.67 10.19 8.43
CA SER A 46 -11.23 9.57 9.63
C SER A 46 -10.16 9.03 10.59
N ILE A 47 -9.03 8.54 10.05
CA ILE A 47 -7.87 8.10 10.86
C ILE A 47 -7.19 9.32 11.51
N LEU A 48 -6.89 10.37 10.73
CA LEU A 48 -6.15 11.54 11.21
C LEU A 48 -6.95 12.39 12.21
N LEU A 49 -8.27 12.48 12.03
CA LEU A 49 -9.17 13.17 12.96
C LEU A 49 -9.55 12.33 14.18
N GLY A 50 -9.09 11.07 14.26
CA GLY A 50 -9.37 10.16 15.37
C GLY A 50 -10.83 9.68 15.44
N LEU A 51 -11.58 9.82 14.34
CA LEU A 51 -12.99 9.43 14.26
C LEU A 51 -13.17 7.91 14.16
N ALA A 52 -12.19 7.20 13.61
CA ALA A 52 -12.21 5.75 13.44
C ALA A 52 -10.83 5.14 13.71
N SER A 53 -10.80 3.95 14.31
CA SER A 53 -9.56 3.18 14.43
C SER A 53 -9.06 2.74 13.04
N PRO A 54 -7.74 2.52 12.84
CA PRO A 54 -7.21 2.06 11.56
C PRO A 54 -7.89 0.78 11.04
N THR A 55 -8.31 -0.11 11.94
CA THR A 55 -9.04 -1.35 11.65
C THR A 55 -10.46 -1.09 11.13
N GLU A 56 -11.20 -0.19 11.77
CA GLU A 56 -12.56 0.17 11.32
C GLU A 56 -12.52 0.93 9.98
N ALA A 57 -11.57 1.84 9.84
CA ALA A 57 -11.35 2.60 8.62
C ALA A 57 -10.98 1.67 7.43
N ALA A 58 -10.16 0.64 7.67
CA ALA A 58 -9.81 -0.36 6.67
C ALA A 58 -11.03 -1.21 6.25
N ALA A 59 -11.89 -1.61 7.20
CA ALA A 59 -13.10 -2.38 6.91
C ALA A 59 -14.09 -1.60 6.05
N ILE A 60 -14.35 -0.33 6.40
CA ILE A 60 -15.19 0.58 5.62
C ILE A 60 -14.57 0.81 4.24
N GLY A 61 -13.24 0.96 4.18
CA GLY A 61 -12.49 1.04 2.93
C GLY A 61 -12.67 -0.18 2.03
N ALA A 62 -12.58 -1.39 2.57
CA ALA A 62 -12.80 -2.61 1.78
C ALA A 62 -14.24 -2.67 1.24
N LEU A 63 -15.25 -2.38 2.08
CA LEU A 63 -16.66 -2.39 1.69
C LEU A 63 -16.98 -1.35 0.60
N CYS A 64 -16.49 -0.13 0.77
CA CYS A 64 -16.68 0.93 -0.22
C CYS A 64 -16.00 0.59 -1.56
N SER A 65 -14.81 -0.04 -1.54
CA SER A 65 -14.09 -0.43 -2.77
C SER A 65 -14.84 -1.50 -3.56
N VAL A 66 -15.38 -2.50 -2.85
CA VAL A 66 -16.27 -3.51 -3.45
C VAL A 66 -17.53 -2.84 -4.01
N GLY A 67 -18.15 -1.93 -3.24
CA GLY A 67 -19.30 -1.15 -3.67
C GLY A 67 -19.05 -0.34 -4.95
N LEU A 68 -17.95 0.39 -5.04
CA LEU A 68 -17.55 1.11 -6.27
C LEU A 68 -17.37 0.15 -7.44
N THR A 69 -16.71 -0.99 -7.21
CA THR A 69 -16.45 -1.98 -8.26
C THR A 69 -17.76 -2.57 -8.82
N VAL A 70 -18.75 -2.79 -7.95
CA VAL A 70 -20.11 -3.22 -8.34
C VAL A 70 -20.83 -2.10 -9.09
N LEU A 71 -20.78 -0.86 -8.62
CA LEU A 71 -21.40 0.30 -9.29
C LEU A 71 -20.83 0.54 -10.70
N TYR A 72 -19.54 0.28 -10.91
CA TYR A 72 -18.91 0.33 -12.23
C TYR A 72 -19.18 -0.90 -13.11
N GLY A 73 -19.89 -1.91 -12.60
CA GLY A 73 -20.20 -3.14 -13.34
C GLY A 73 -18.96 -4.00 -13.66
N ARG A 74 -17.86 -3.82 -12.91
CA ARG A 74 -16.58 -4.53 -13.12
C ARG A 74 -16.34 -5.64 -12.10
N PHE A 75 -17.32 -5.92 -11.24
CA PHE A 75 -17.20 -6.94 -10.20
C PHE A 75 -17.18 -8.35 -10.81
N THR A 76 -16.17 -9.13 -10.44
CA THR A 76 -16.05 -10.54 -10.84
C THR A 76 -15.56 -11.38 -9.67
N TRP A 77 -16.15 -12.57 -9.48
CA TRP A 77 -15.73 -13.51 -8.44
C TRP A 77 -14.25 -13.94 -8.56
N PRO A 78 -13.73 -14.26 -9.76
CA PRO A 78 -12.31 -14.54 -9.92
C PRO A 78 -11.41 -13.36 -9.52
N GLY A 79 -11.81 -12.12 -9.86
CA GLY A 79 -11.04 -10.93 -9.50
C GLY A 79 -10.97 -10.67 -8.00
N LEU A 80 -12.05 -10.95 -7.26
CA LEU A 80 -12.05 -10.88 -5.80
C LEU A 80 -11.10 -11.92 -5.20
N TYR A 81 -11.18 -13.17 -5.65
CA TYR A 81 -10.30 -14.24 -5.17
C TYR A 81 -8.82 -13.96 -5.43
N GLU A 82 -8.50 -13.46 -6.63
CA GLU A 82 -7.13 -13.08 -6.98
C GLU A 82 -6.62 -11.92 -6.11
N SER A 83 -7.46 -10.94 -5.82
CA SER A 83 -7.12 -9.80 -4.96
C SER A 83 -6.87 -10.23 -3.51
N LEU A 84 -7.67 -11.18 -3.00
CA LEU A 84 -7.47 -11.77 -1.68
C LEU A 84 -6.17 -12.57 -1.62
N LEU A 85 -5.87 -13.39 -2.62
CA LEU A 85 -4.61 -14.15 -2.69
C LEU A 85 -3.38 -13.24 -2.72
N LYS A 86 -3.44 -12.14 -3.48
CA LYS A 86 -2.36 -11.13 -3.50
C LYS A 86 -2.16 -10.51 -2.12
N THR A 87 -3.24 -10.14 -1.45
CA THR A 87 -3.21 -9.56 -0.10
C THR A 87 -2.64 -10.54 0.92
N LEU A 88 -3.08 -11.80 0.88
CA LEU A 88 -2.59 -12.87 1.74
C LEU A 88 -1.10 -13.15 1.52
N ARG A 89 -0.62 -13.15 0.28
CA ARG A 89 0.80 -13.36 -0.02
C ARG A 89 1.68 -12.29 0.62
N VAL A 90 1.31 -11.01 0.47
CA VAL A 90 2.06 -9.90 1.08
C VAL A 90 2.02 -10.00 2.61
N THR A 91 0.84 -10.28 3.18
CA THR A 91 0.68 -10.45 4.62
C THR A 91 1.52 -11.62 5.15
N ALA A 92 1.55 -12.75 4.44
CA ALA A 92 2.35 -13.92 4.80
C ALA A 92 3.85 -13.61 4.77
N MET A 93 4.33 -12.85 3.79
CA MET A 93 5.73 -12.40 3.76
C MET A 93 6.09 -11.56 4.99
N ILE A 94 5.22 -10.62 5.37
CA ILE A 94 5.42 -9.79 6.57
C ILE A 94 5.42 -10.65 7.84
N MET A 95 4.43 -11.54 7.99
CA MET A 95 4.33 -12.44 9.14
C MET A 95 5.55 -13.37 9.25
N PHE A 96 6.09 -13.83 8.13
CA PHE A 96 7.30 -14.65 8.10
C PHE A 96 8.54 -13.89 8.60
N VAL A 97 8.69 -12.62 8.19
CA VAL A 97 9.76 -11.74 8.68
C VAL A 97 9.62 -11.48 10.18
N LEU A 98 8.39 -11.20 10.65
CA LEU A 98 8.11 -11.01 12.07
C LEU A 98 8.42 -12.27 12.89
N LEU A 99 8.04 -13.44 12.39
CA LEU A 99 8.34 -14.72 13.02
C LEU A 99 9.86 -14.93 13.15
N GLY A 100 10.62 -14.72 12.07
CA GLY A 100 12.08 -14.77 12.12
C GLY A 100 12.69 -13.80 13.14
N GLY A 101 12.21 -12.56 13.15
CA GLY A 101 12.64 -11.53 14.10
C GLY A 101 12.34 -11.88 15.56
N THR A 102 11.15 -12.42 15.84
CA THR A 102 10.75 -12.84 17.19
C THR A 102 11.54 -14.05 17.68
N LEU A 103 11.78 -15.05 16.81
CA LEU A 103 12.62 -16.20 17.15
C LEU A 103 14.06 -15.76 17.45
N PHE A 104 14.64 -14.91 16.60
CA PHE A 104 15.96 -14.34 16.83
C PHE A 104 16.02 -13.58 18.15
N THR A 105 15.04 -12.69 18.40
CA THR A 105 14.97 -11.91 19.64
C THR A 105 14.86 -12.83 20.86
N GLY A 106 14.03 -13.88 20.79
CA GLY A 106 13.88 -14.85 21.88
C GLY A 106 15.16 -15.61 22.19
N VAL A 107 15.86 -16.10 21.15
CA VAL A 107 17.15 -16.79 21.32
C VAL A 107 18.24 -15.84 21.80
N PHE A 108 18.29 -14.61 21.28
CA PHE A 108 19.26 -13.60 21.69
C PHE A 108 19.10 -13.23 23.17
N ILE A 109 17.87 -13.02 23.63
CA ILE A 109 17.59 -12.72 25.05
C ILE A 109 17.86 -13.95 25.93
N GLY A 110 17.35 -15.13 25.54
CA GLY A 110 17.51 -16.36 26.31
C GLY A 110 18.97 -16.82 26.42
N GLY A 111 19.80 -16.55 25.41
CA GLY A 111 21.24 -16.80 25.41
C GLY A 111 22.07 -15.75 26.18
N GLY A 112 21.43 -14.78 26.83
CA GLY A 112 22.12 -13.72 27.57
C GLY A 112 22.74 -12.63 26.69
N GLY A 113 22.30 -12.50 25.43
CA GLY A 113 22.79 -11.49 24.49
C GLY A 113 22.63 -10.06 25.00
N ILE A 114 21.56 -9.76 25.74
CA ILE A 114 21.39 -8.45 26.42
C ILE A 114 22.47 -8.25 27.48
N ASN A 115 22.77 -9.28 28.28
CA ASN A 115 23.79 -9.19 29.32
C ASN A 115 25.19 -9.07 28.72
N LEU A 116 25.50 -9.85 27.68
CA LEU A 116 26.75 -9.75 26.92
C LEU A 116 26.95 -8.36 26.31
N ALA A 117 25.92 -7.81 25.67
CA ALA A 117 25.96 -6.46 25.12
C ALA A 117 26.18 -5.40 26.22
N SER A 118 25.48 -5.52 27.35
CA SER A 118 25.63 -4.60 28.48
C SER A 118 27.02 -4.68 29.11
N SER A 119 27.57 -5.88 29.27
CA SER A 119 28.93 -6.08 29.78
C SER A 119 29.97 -5.50 28.84
N MET A 120 29.84 -5.69 27.53
CA MET A 120 30.75 -5.08 26.54
C MET A 120 30.73 -3.55 26.62
N ILE A 121 29.54 -2.94 26.72
CA ILE A 121 29.38 -1.49 26.89
C ILE A 121 30.05 -1.01 28.18
N THR A 122 29.87 -1.76 29.27
CA THR A 122 30.48 -1.44 30.58
C THR A 122 32.00 -1.54 30.53
N HIS A 123 32.55 -2.50 29.79
CA HIS A 123 34.01 -2.64 29.59
C HIS A 123 34.64 -1.55 28.73
N LEU A 124 33.84 -0.87 27.91
CA LEU A 124 34.29 0.27 27.10
C LEU A 124 34.37 1.59 27.90
N ASP A 125 33.89 1.61 29.16
CA ASP A 125 33.92 2.73 30.13
C ASP A 125 33.63 4.11 29.48
N LEU A 126 32.66 4.13 28.57
CA LEU A 126 32.30 5.31 27.78
C LEU A 126 31.58 6.32 28.67
N SER A 127 32.05 7.58 28.65
CA SER A 127 31.40 8.66 29.40
C SER A 127 29.92 8.78 28.99
N PRO A 128 29.00 9.17 29.89
CA PRO A 128 27.56 9.25 29.61
C PRO A 128 27.20 10.09 28.37
N TRP A 129 28.04 11.08 28.05
CA TRP A 129 27.91 11.96 26.88
C TRP A 129 28.24 11.25 25.55
N ALA A 130 29.11 10.25 25.58
CA ALA A 130 29.48 9.42 24.43
C ALA A 130 28.50 8.25 24.20
N LEU A 131 27.62 7.97 25.17
CA LEU A 131 26.55 6.96 25.07
C LEU A 131 25.21 7.56 24.59
N LEU A 132 25.00 8.86 24.81
CA LEU A 132 23.77 9.58 24.45
C LEU A 132 23.87 10.41 23.15
N GLY A 133 25.08 10.62 22.62
CA GLY A 133 25.33 11.29 21.34
C GLY A 133 25.49 10.29 20.21
#